data_AF-A0A523US58-F1
#
_entry.id   AF-A0A523US58-F1
#
_cell.length_a   1.000
_cell.length_b   1.000
_cell.length_c   1.000
_cell.angle_alpha   90.00
_cell.angle_beta   90.00
_cell.angle_gamma   90.00
#
_symmetry.space_group_name_H-M   'P 1'
#
loop_
_entity.id
_entity.type
_entity.pdbx_description
1 polymer ?
#
loop_
_entity_poly.entity_id
_entity_poly.type
_entity_poly.pdbx_seq_one_letter_code
_entity_poly.pdbx_strand_id
1 'polypeptide(L)' 'QEVSGKEAIISGFKAVADSTFLSQVGIPTVLFGPGSLGSGIHGPDEYVPIEQVIECAKAFTFMAMDWCGYTG' A
#
# COMPACT_ATOMS: atom_id res chain seq x y z
N GLN A 1 4.72 -13.06 7.06
CA GLN A 1 5.79 -12.58 7.99
C GLN A 1 5.54 -11.11 8.36
N GLU A 2 5.89 -10.67 9.58
CA GLU A 2 5.77 -9.26 10.00
C GLU A 2 6.90 -8.39 9.42
N VAL A 3 6.57 -7.18 8.94
CA VAL A 3 7.52 -6.30 8.22
C VAL A 3 7.96 -5.07 9.02
N SER A 4 7.01 -4.31 9.59
CA SER A 4 7.29 -2.97 10.15
C SER A 4 7.34 -2.92 11.67
N GLY A 5 6.85 -3.93 12.38
CA GLY A 5 6.71 -3.88 13.85
C GLY A 5 5.62 -2.92 14.34
N LYS A 6 4.81 -2.36 13.43
CA LYS A 6 3.84 -1.29 13.70
C LYS A 6 2.42 -1.78 13.44
N GLU A 7 1.48 -1.34 14.28
CA GLU A 7 0.07 -1.56 14.04
C GLU A 7 -0.40 -0.76 12.81
N ALA A 8 -1.18 -1.41 11.94
CA ALA A 8 -1.68 -0.79 10.72
C ALA A 8 -2.78 0.23 11.03
N ILE A 9 -2.68 1.42 10.43
CA ILE A 9 -3.71 2.45 10.54
C ILE A 9 -4.75 2.22 9.44
N ILE A 10 -5.97 1.85 9.84
CA ILE A 10 -7.08 1.67 8.92
C ILE A 10 -7.85 2.99 8.79
N SER A 11 -7.86 3.56 7.59
CA SER A 11 -8.53 4.83 7.31
C SER A 11 -8.97 4.95 5.85
N GLY A 12 -9.79 5.95 5.53
CA GLY A 12 -10.16 6.28 4.16
C GLY A 12 -9.10 7.13 3.46
N PHE A 13 -8.96 6.94 2.15
CA PHE A 13 -8.07 7.76 1.32
C PHE A 13 -8.76 9.07 0.94
N LYS A 14 -8.09 10.20 1.17
CA LYS A 14 -8.63 11.55 0.92
C LYS A 14 -8.45 12.01 -0.54
N ALA A 15 -8.59 11.09 -1.48
CA ALA A 15 -8.60 11.32 -2.92
C ALA A 15 -9.28 10.12 -3.62
N VAL A 16 -9.47 10.19 -4.94
CA VAL A 16 -10.06 9.10 -5.72
C VAL A 16 -8.95 8.16 -6.21
N ALA A 17 -9.20 6.86 -6.12
CA ALA A 17 -8.41 5.80 -6.70
C ALA A 17 -9.33 4.73 -7.29
N ASP A 18 -8.79 3.84 -8.13
CA ASP A 18 -9.53 2.76 -8.81
C ASP A 18 -10.30 1.86 -7.85
N SER A 19 -9.84 1.74 -6.59
CA SER A 19 -10.53 1.06 -5.50
C SER A 19 -11.97 1.51 -5.32
N THR A 20 -12.30 2.77 -5.63
CA THR A 20 -13.66 3.30 -5.59
C THR A 20 -14.58 2.54 -6.53
N PHE A 21 -14.13 2.32 -7.77
CA PHE A 21 -14.94 1.66 -8.80
C PHE A 21 -14.92 0.13 -8.65
N LEU A 22 -13.77 -0.44 -8.27
CA LEU A 22 -13.64 -1.89 -8.03
C LEU A 22 -14.51 -2.34 -6.84
N SER A 23 -14.51 -1.58 -5.75
CA SER A 23 -15.36 -1.88 -4.59
C SER A 23 -16.85 -1.76 -4.91
N GLN A 24 -17.25 -0.81 -5.77
CA GLN A 24 -18.64 -0.67 -6.23
C GLN A 24 -19.17 -1.90 -6.98
N VAL A 25 -18.29 -2.64 -7.67
CA VAL A 25 -18.65 -3.89 -8.36
C VAL A 25 -18.40 -5.14 -7.51
N GLY A 26 -18.18 -4.97 -6.20
CA GLY A 26 -18.07 -6.08 -5.25
C GLY A 26 -16.68 -6.70 -5.14
N ILE A 27 -15.64 -6.08 -5.69
CA ILE A 27 -14.25 -6.55 -5.55
C ILE A 27 -13.64 -5.91 -4.29
N PRO A 28 -13.25 -6.70 -3.27
CA PRO A 28 -12.57 -6.15 -2.10
C PRO A 28 -11.22 -5.53 -2.49
N THR A 29 -10.97 -4.30 -2.03
CA THR A 29 -9.74 -3.57 -2.35
C THR A 29 -9.11 -2.97 -1.11
N VAL A 30 -7.78 -2.91 -1.10
CA VAL A 30 -6.98 -2.16 -0.13
C VAL A 30 -6.12 -1.16 -0.88
N LEU A 31 -6.03 0.07 -0.37
CA LEU A 31 -5.07 1.07 -0.85
C LEU A 31 -3.91 1.15 0.16
N PHE A 32 -2.71 0.78 -0.28
CA PHE A 32 -1.51 0.73 0.56
C PHE A 32 -0.27 0.97 -0.28
N GLY A 33 0.67 1.79 0.22
CA GLY A 33 1.92 2.10 -0.48
C GLY A 33 2.78 3.11 0.29
N PRO A 34 3.99 3.39 -0.21
CA PRO A 34 4.93 4.30 0.42
C PRO A 34 4.57 5.77 0.19
N GLY A 35 5.13 6.65 1.00
CA GLY A 35 4.93 8.10 0.91
C GLY A 35 3.62 8.56 1.54
N SER A 36 3.21 9.77 1.19
CA SER A 36 1.96 10.37 1.66
C SER A 36 1.42 11.36 0.62
N LEU A 37 0.18 11.83 0.80
CA LEU A 37 -0.36 12.96 0.01
C LEU A 37 0.50 14.23 0.15
N GLY A 38 1.28 14.35 1.24
CA GLY A 38 2.21 15.46 1.45
C GLY A 38 3.53 15.34 0.69
N SER A 39 3.77 14.24 -0.03
CA SER A 39 5.02 13.96 -0.75
C SER A 39 5.09 14.61 -2.14
N GLY A 40 4.38 15.73 -2.33
CA GLY A 40 4.43 16.51 -3.56
C GLY A 40 3.77 15.86 -4.78
N ILE A 41 2.81 14.94 -4.58
CA ILE A 41 2.12 14.25 -5.69
C ILE A 41 1.61 15.25 -6.75
N HIS A 42 1.91 14.99 -8.02
CA HIS A 42 1.60 15.88 -9.15
C HIS A 42 2.32 17.26 -9.13
N GLY A 43 3.31 17.43 -8.26
CA GLY A 43 4.12 18.64 -8.17
C GLY A 43 5.53 18.45 -8.76
N PRO A 44 6.31 19.55 -8.92
CA PRO A 44 7.67 19.47 -9.46
C PRO A 44 8.67 18.78 -8.52
N ASP A 45 8.40 18.79 -7.21
CA ASP A 45 9.25 18.20 -6.17
C ASP A 45 8.61 16.91 -5.60
N GLU A 46 8.04 16.08 -6.47
CA GLU A 46 7.47 14.78 -6.09
C GLU A 46 8.57 13.82 -5.62
N TYR A 47 8.37 13.16 -4.48
CA TYR A 47 9.35 12.23 -3.91
C TYR A 47 8.71 11.07 -3.16
N VAL A 48 9.51 10.05 -2.86
CA VAL A 48 9.12 8.93 -2.00
C VAL A 48 10.29 8.53 -1.10
N PRO A 49 10.07 8.26 0.21
CA PRO A 49 11.13 7.76 1.08
C PRO A 49 11.59 6.35 0.67
N ILE A 50 12.89 6.17 0.44
CA ILE A 50 13.46 4.88 -0.04
C ILE A 50 13.19 3.75 0.96
N GLU A 51 13.30 4.04 2.25
CA GLU A 51 13.06 3.06 3.31
C GLU A 51 11.62 2.54 3.26
N GLN A 52 10.65 3.41 2.97
CA GLN A 52 9.25 3.01 2.84
C GLN A 52 9.01 2.18 1.58
N VAL A 53 9.73 2.44 0.48
CA VAL A 53 9.67 1.59 -0.72
C VAL A 53 10.14 0.18 -0.38
N ILE A 54 11.25 0.04 0.34
CA ILE A 54 11.79 -1.25 0.78
C ILE A 54 10.81 -1.96 1.73
N GLU A 55 10.21 -1.25 2.69
CA GLU A 55 9.17 -1.80 3.58
C GLU A 55 7.96 -2.29 2.77
N CYS A 56 7.45 -1.49 1.82
CA CYS A 56 6.31 -1.89 0.99
C CYS A 56 6.64 -3.10 0.11
N ALA A 57 7.85 -3.16 -0.47
CA ALA A 57 8.28 -4.30 -1.27
C ALA A 57 8.27 -5.61 -0.45
N LYS A 58 8.74 -5.56 0.80
CA LYS A 58 8.68 -6.70 1.73
C LYS A 58 7.22 -7.06 2.07
N ALA A 59 6.39 -6.06 2.36
CA ALA A 59 4.98 -6.28 2.67
C ALA A 59 4.22 -6.97 1.52
N PHE A 60 4.39 -6.49 0.28
CA PHE A 60 3.79 -7.11 -0.89
C PHE A 60 4.33 -8.51 -1.14
N THR A 61 5.64 -8.73 -0.95
CA THR A 61 6.25 -10.05 -1.10
C THR A 61 5.63 -11.06 -0.15
N PHE A 62 5.59 -10.76 1.15
CA PHE A 62 5.03 -11.69 2.13
C PHE A 62 3.52 -11.86 1.97
N MET A 63 2.79 -10.79 1.66
CA MET A 63 1.36 -10.87 1.34
C MET A 63 1.11 -11.82 0.16
N ALA A 64 1.89 -11.70 -0.92
CA ALA A 64 1.75 -12.56 -2.09
C ALA A 64 2.14 -14.01 -1.80
N MET A 65 3.20 -14.24 -1.03
CA MET A 65 3.62 -15.58 -0.59
C MET A 65 2.52 -16.24 0.25
N ASP A 66 2.00 -15.52 1.25
CA ASP A 66 0.93 -16.01 2.13
C ASP A 66 -0.35 -16.29 1.32
N TRP A 67 -0.72 -15.38 0.41
CA TRP A 67 -1.89 -15.52 -0.47
C TRP A 67 -1.79 -16.73 -1.41
N CYS A 68 -0.61 -16.96 -2.00
CA CYS A 68 -0.36 -18.07 -2.91
C CYS A 68 -0.07 -19.39 -2.19
N GLY A 69 -0.08 -19.42 -0.85
CA GLY A 69 0.20 -20.63 -0.07
C GLY A 69 1.64 -21.12 -0.20
N TYR A 70 2.61 -20.21 -0.38
CA TYR A 70 4.03 -20.56 -0.40
C TYR A 70 4.48 -21.07 0.98
N THR A 71 5.16 -22.21 1.03
CA THR A 71 5.54 -22.90 2.28
C THR A 71 7.05 -23.05 2.49
N GLY A 72 7.87 -22.44 1.64
CA GLY A 72 9.34 -22.53 1.75
C GLY A 72 9.96 -21.40 2.54
#